data_AF-A0AAQ5YZT5-F1
#
_entry.id   AF-A0AAQ5YZT5-F1
#
_cell.length_a   1.000
_cell.length_b   1.000
_cell.length_c   1.000
_cell.angle_alpha   90.00
_cell.angle_beta   90.00
_cell.angle_gamma   90.00
#
_symmetry.space_group_name_H-M   'P 1'
#
loop_
_entity.id
_entity.type
_entity.pdbx_description
1 polymer ?
#
loop_
_entity_poly.entity_id
_entity_poly.type
_entity_poly.pdbx_seq_one_letter_code
_entity_poly.pdbx_strand_id
1 'polypeptide(L)'
;MGIHGLAKLIADQAPGAIKQQDIKNYFGRKIAIDASMCIYQFLIAVRQDGNVLQNEDGETTSHLMGMFYRTIRMLEHGIKPVYVFDGKPPQLKSAEVSIASDFLSLFFCVLTFPMCNFTLIDFKERLKM
;
A
#
# COMPACT_ATOMS: atom_id res chain seq x y z
N MET A 1 -11.11 3.92 2.47
CA MET A 1 -10.21 3.78 3.64
C MET A 1 -9.06 4.76 3.49
N GLY A 2 -9.13 5.87 4.21
CA GLY A 2 -8.21 7.01 4.09
C GLY A 2 -8.97 8.32 4.24
N ILE A 3 -8.27 9.41 4.52
CA ILE A 3 -8.91 10.73 4.66
C ILE A 3 -9.08 11.33 3.26
N HIS A 4 -10.33 11.52 2.84
CA HIS A 4 -10.65 12.09 1.54
C HIS A 4 -10.08 13.52 1.39
N GLY A 5 -9.36 13.77 0.29
CA GLY A 5 -8.84 15.10 -0.04
C GLY A 5 -7.60 15.54 0.75
N LEU A 6 -7.10 14.75 1.71
CA LEU A 6 -5.99 15.15 2.57
C LEU A 6 -4.71 15.45 1.80
N ALA A 7 -4.36 14.61 0.81
CA ALA A 7 -3.14 14.81 0.02
C ALA A 7 -3.16 16.16 -0.73
N LYS A 8 -4.30 16.52 -1.31
CA LYS A 8 -4.49 17.81 -2.00
C LYS A 8 -4.42 18.96 -1.01
N LEU A 9 -5.09 18.84 0.14
CA LEU A 9 -5.05 19.87 1.18
C LEU A 9 -3.63 20.16 1.68
N ILE A 10 -2.82 19.12 1.91
CA ILE A 10 -1.42 19.29 2.34
C ILE A 10 -0.60 19.93 1.23
N ALA A 11 -0.81 19.53 -0.03
CA ALA A 11 -0.11 20.14 -1.15
C ALA A 11 -0.41 21.65 -1.28
N ASP A 12 -1.67 22.04 -1.08
CA ASP A 12 -2.12 23.43 -1.21
C ASP A 12 -1.70 24.29 0.00
N GLN A 13 -1.82 23.76 1.22
CA GLN A 13 -1.69 24.55 2.46
C GLN A 13 -0.35 24.36 3.19
N ALA A 14 0.35 23.26 2.97
CA ALA A 14 1.59 22.93 3.66
C ALA A 14 2.59 22.19 2.74
N PRO A 15 3.02 22.80 1.61
CA PRO A 15 3.88 22.13 0.63
C PRO A 15 5.23 21.68 1.21
N GLY A 16 5.73 22.37 2.25
CA GLY A 16 6.97 21.99 2.94
C GLY A 16 6.89 20.67 3.72
N ALA A 17 5.69 20.13 3.96
CA ALA A 17 5.50 18.84 4.61
C ALA A 17 5.73 17.65 3.67
N ILE A 18 5.65 17.86 2.35
CA ILE A 18 5.83 16.80 1.34
C ILE A 18 7.29 16.81 0.88
N LYS A 19 7.96 15.66 1.03
CA LYS A 19 9.35 15.47 0.56
C LYS A 19 9.38 14.28 -0.40
N GLN A 20 9.83 14.54 -1.62
CA GLN A 20 10.13 13.49 -2.60
C GLN A 20 11.61 13.17 -2.51
N GLN A 21 11.93 11.88 -2.38
CA GLN A 21 13.30 11.39 -2.33
C GLN A 21 13.43 10.11 -3.13
N ASP A 22 14.60 9.91 -3.72
CA ASP A 22 14.92 8.68 -4.42
C ASP A 22 14.99 7.49 -3.45
N ILE A 23 14.65 6.31 -3.95
CA ILE A 23 14.68 5.06 -3.19
C ILE A 23 16.06 4.78 -2.56
N LYS A 24 17.13 5.26 -3.21
CA LYS A 24 18.53 5.10 -2.75
C LYS A 24 18.77 5.75 -1.38
N ASN A 25 18.03 6.80 -1.05
CA ASN A 25 18.18 7.51 0.23
C ASN A 25 17.66 6.70 1.42
N TYR A 26 16.92 5.63 1.17
CA TYR A 26 16.34 4.76 2.20
C TYR A 26 17.19 3.50 2.46
N PHE A 27 18.41 3.43 1.92
CA PHE A 27 19.32 2.32 2.17
C PHE A 27 19.56 2.12 3.68
N GLY A 28 19.42 0.88 4.15
CA GLY A 28 19.59 0.50 5.54
C GLY A 28 18.45 0.92 6.48
N ARG A 29 17.39 1.57 5.97
CA ARG A 29 16.21 1.92 6.78
C ARG A 29 15.29 0.71 6.96
N LYS A 30 14.69 0.62 8.15
CA LYS A 30 13.60 -0.31 8.46
C LYS A 30 12.29 0.41 8.17
N ILE A 31 11.42 -0.21 7.38
CA ILE A 31 10.15 0.41 6.95
C ILE A 31 9.02 -0.53 7.32
N ALA A 32 8.01 -0.01 8.02
CA ALA A 32 6.76 -0.73 8.25
C ALA A 32 5.84 -0.55 7.04
N ILE A 33 5.34 -1.66 6.52
CA ILE A 33 4.44 -1.71 5.37
C ILE A 33 3.13 -2.31 5.82
N ASP A 34 2.03 -1.61 5.52
CA ASP A 34 0.69 -2.14 5.68
C ASP A 34 0.48 -3.28 4.67
N ALA A 35 0.35 -4.50 5.19
CA ALA A 35 0.22 -5.70 4.38
C ALA A 35 -1.18 -5.83 3.78
N SER A 36 -2.24 -5.48 4.54
CA SER A 36 -3.62 -5.59 4.07
C SER A 36 -3.81 -4.68 2.86
N MET A 37 -3.34 -3.43 2.95
CA MET A 37 -3.42 -2.47 1.86
C MET A 37 -2.59 -2.90 0.64
N CYS A 38 -1.39 -3.46 0.84
CA CYS A 38 -0.57 -3.96 -0.27
C CYS A 38 -1.24 -5.12 -1.02
N ILE A 39 -1.84 -6.07 -0.31
CA ILE A 39 -2.54 -7.21 -0.92
C ILE A 39 -3.69 -6.72 -1.80
N TYR A 40 -4.52 -5.80 -1.30
CA TYR A 40 -5.62 -5.22 -2.09
C TYR A 40 -5.13 -4.52 -3.37
N GLN A 41 -4.02 -3.77 -3.30
CA GLN A 41 -3.44 -3.13 -4.48
C GLN A 41 -3.03 -4.16 -5.54
N PHE A 42 -2.42 -5.27 -5.14
CA PHE A 42 -1.95 -6.29 -6.09
C PHE A 42 -3.09 -7.09 -6.72
N LEU A 43 -4.17 -7.35 -5.98
CA LEU A 43 -5.38 -8.00 -6.52
C LEU A 43 -6.04 -7.16 -7.63
N ILE A 44 -5.96 -5.83 -7.53
CA ILE A 44 -6.53 -4.92 -8.53
C ILE A 44 -5.56 -4.70 -9.69
N ALA A 45 -4.27 -4.48 -9.40
CA ALA A 45 -3.28 -4.08 -10.38
C ALA A 45 -2.79 -5.24 -11.28
N VAL A 46 -2.70 -6.46 -10.74
CA VAL A 46 -2.17 -7.62 -11.48
C VAL A 46 -3.34 -8.44 -12.03
N ARG A 47 -3.84 -8.00 -13.19
CA ARG A 47 -4.84 -8.70 -14.00
C ARG A 47 -4.26 -8.94 -15.39
N GLN A 48 -4.29 -10.18 -15.87
CA GLN A 48 -3.98 -10.51 -17.27
C GLN A 48 -5.29 -10.50 -18.05
N ASP A 49 -5.41 -9.65 -19.07
CA ASP A 49 -6.58 -9.53 -19.95
C ASP A 49 -7.92 -9.34 -19.21
N GLY A 50 -7.87 -8.63 -18.07
CA GLY A 50 -9.04 -8.38 -17.21
C GLY A 50 -9.34 -9.49 -16.20
N ASN A 51 -8.72 -10.67 -16.35
CA ASN A 51 -8.84 -11.77 -15.42
C ASN A 51 -7.71 -11.77 -14.39
N VAL A 52 -8.03 -12.22 -13.18
CA VAL A 52 -7.06 -12.36 -12.09
C VAL A 52 -6.14 -13.54 -12.41
N LEU A 53 -4.85 -13.45 -12.09
CA LEU A 53 -3.94 -14.60 -12.21
C LEU A 53 -4.41 -15.70 -11.26
N GLN A 54 -4.72 -16.87 -11.82
CA GLN A 54 -5.22 -18.01 -11.08
C GLN A 54 -4.40 -19.26 -11.41
N ASN A 55 -4.26 -20.14 -10.42
CA ASN A 55 -3.76 -21.50 -10.64
C ASN A 55 -4.84 -22.38 -11.31
N GLU A 56 -4.48 -23.61 -11.68
CA GLU A 56 -5.40 -24.60 -12.24
C GLU A 56 -6.60 -24.89 -11.32
N ASP A 57 -6.42 -24.71 -10.00
CA ASP A 57 -7.45 -24.85 -8.97
C ASP A 57 -8.33 -23.58 -8.80
N GLY A 58 -8.11 -22.53 -9.58
CA GLY A 58 -8.85 -21.26 -9.49
C GLY A 58 -8.41 -20.33 -8.35
N GLU A 59 -7.36 -20.69 -7.62
CA GLU A 59 -6.80 -19.87 -6.54
C GLU A 59 -6.04 -18.66 -7.08
N THR A 60 -6.30 -17.48 -6.52
CA THR A 60 -5.67 -16.22 -6.97
C THR A 60 -4.20 -16.16 -6.56
N THR A 61 -3.28 -15.97 -7.51
CA THR A 61 -1.83 -15.88 -7.25
C THR A 61 -1.26 -14.46 -7.38
N SER A 62 -2.05 -13.51 -7.87
CA SER A 62 -1.64 -12.11 -8.09
C SER A 62 -0.98 -11.44 -6.87
N HIS A 63 -1.52 -11.67 -5.67
CA HIS A 63 -1.02 -11.05 -4.45
C HIS A 63 0.33 -11.63 -4.00
N LEU A 64 0.57 -12.92 -4.21
CA LEU A 64 1.83 -13.59 -3.87
C LEU A 64 2.96 -13.08 -4.76
N MET A 65 2.74 -13.05 -6.07
CA MET A 65 3.72 -12.52 -7.03
C MET A 65 4.02 -11.04 -6.77
N GLY A 66 2.99 -10.23 -6.55
CA GLY A 66 3.15 -8.81 -6.26
C GLY A 66 3.98 -8.55 -5.00
N MET A 67 3.66 -9.25 -3.90
CA MET A 67 4.41 -9.15 -2.65
C MET A 67 5.84 -9.64 -2.79
N PHE A 68 6.06 -10.75 -3.51
CA PHE A 68 7.38 -11.32 -3.73
C PHE A 68 8.31 -10.36 -4.47
N TYR A 69 7.91 -9.87 -5.66
CA TYR A 69 8.73 -8.95 -6.44
C TYR A 69 8.92 -7.60 -5.75
N ARG A 70 7.90 -7.09 -5.06
CA ARG A 70 8.01 -5.84 -4.29
C ARG A 70 9.02 -5.98 -3.14
N THR A 71 9.00 -7.11 -2.43
CA THR A 71 9.94 -7.38 -1.33
C THR A 71 11.37 -7.48 -1.84
N ILE A 72 11.60 -8.22 -2.93
CA ILE A 72 12.93 -8.36 -3.54
C ILE A 72 13.48 -6.98 -3.93
N ARG A 73 12.68 -6.17 -4.62
CA ARG A 73 13.11 -4.83 -5.03
C ARG A 73 13.50 -3.95 -3.83
N MET A 74 12.81 -4.05 -2.70
CA MET A 74 13.18 -3.31 -1.48
C MET A 74 14.49 -3.83 -0.89
N LEU A 75 14.66 -5.16 -0.82
CA LEU A 75 15.86 -5.80 -0.31
C LEU A 75 17.09 -5.46 -1.17
N GLU A 76 16.97 -5.42 -2.49
CA GLU A 76 18.02 -4.99 -3.42
C GLU A 76 18.49 -3.56 -3.15
N HIS A 77 17.57 -2.68 -2.72
CA HIS A 77 17.89 -1.31 -2.33
C HIS A 77 18.30 -1.18 -0.85
N GLY A 78 18.56 -2.30 -0.17
CA GLY A 78 19.02 -2.35 1.23
C GLY A 78 17.95 -1.93 2.25
N ILE A 79 16.68 -1.87 1.85
CA ILE A 79 15.56 -1.57 2.73
C ILE A 79 15.14 -2.85 3.45
N LYS A 80 14.85 -2.76 4.75
CA LYS A 80 14.34 -3.88 5.54
C LYS A 80 12.83 -3.70 5.78
N PRO A 81 11.97 -4.31 4.94
CA PRO A 81 10.52 -4.19 5.10
C PRO A 81 10.02 -5.03 6.30
N VAL A 82 9.06 -4.49 7.04
CA VAL A 82 8.31 -5.18 8.09
C VAL A 82 6.84 -5.10 7.72
N TYR A 83 6.26 -6.25 7.34
CA TYR A 83 4.84 -6.32 7.00
C TYR A 83 3.99 -6.39 8.27
N VAL A 84 3.08 -5.42 8.41
CA VAL A 84 2.14 -5.34 9.51
C VAL A 84 0.77 -5.72 8.98
N PHE A 85 0.17 -6.74 9.59
CA PHE A 85 -1.18 -7.16 9.29
C PHE A 85 -2.14 -6.55 10.31
N ASP A 86 -3.28 -6.08 9.82
CA ASP A 86 -4.32 -5.57 10.68
C ASP A 86 -4.93 -6.68 11.54
N GLY A 87 -5.25 -6.31 12.78
CA GLY A 87 -6.01 -7.15 13.70
C GLY A 87 -7.51 -6.91 13.62
N LYS A 88 -8.22 -7.18 14.72
CA LYS A 88 -9.66 -6.95 14.82
C LYS A 88 -9.97 -5.44 14.68
N PRO A 89 -10.88 -5.04 13.77
CA PRO A 89 -11.23 -3.64 13.61
C PRO A 89 -11.98 -3.09 14.85
N PRO A 90 -11.77 -1.83 15.23
CA PRO A 90 -12.48 -1.18 16.33
C PRO A 90 -13.95 -0.91 15.96
N GLN A 91 -14.84 -0.90 16.95
CA GLN A 91 -16.29 -0.76 16.74
C GLN A 91 -16.70 0.54 16.03
N LEU A 92 -15.93 1.62 16.22
CA LEU A 92 -16.14 2.92 15.57
C LEU A 92 -15.97 2.85 14.03
N LYS A 93 -15.31 1.80 13.52
CA LYS A 93 -15.05 1.60 12.09
C LYS A 93 -16.05 0.65 11.44
N SER A 94 -17.06 0.19 12.19
CA SER A 94 -18.08 -0.75 11.72
C SER A 94 -18.85 -0.25 10.49
N ALA A 95 -19.18 1.05 10.45
CA ALA A 95 -19.86 1.68 9.33
C ALA A 95 -19.03 1.66 8.02
N GLU A 96 -17.70 1.80 8.12
CA GLU A 96 -16.83 1.73 6.94
C GLU A 96 -16.64 0.29 6.46
N VAL A 97 -16.62 -0.69 7.37
CA VAL A 97 -16.51 -2.11 7.02
C VAL A 97 -17.74 -2.58 6.23
N SER A 98 -18.94 -2.10 6.59
CA SER A 98 -20.17 -2.39 5.84
C SER A 98 -20.20 -1.75 4.46
N ILE A 99 -19.54 -0.60 4.26
CA ILE A 99 -19.50 0.09 2.96
C ILE A 99 -18.43 -0.52 2.05
N ALA A 100 -17.36 -1.09 2.61
CA ALA A 100 -16.25 -1.67 1.86
C ALA A 100 -16.63 -2.92 1.04
N SER A 101 -17.73 -3.62 1.37
CA SER A 101 -18.25 -4.71 0.53
C SER A 101 -18.75 -4.22 -0.84
N ASP A 102 -19.14 -2.95 -0.94
CA ASP A 102 -19.84 -2.41 -2.11
C ASP A 102 -18.92 -1.61 -3.05
N PHE A 103 -17.70 -1.30 -2.61
CA PHE A 103 -16.79 -0.36 -3.29
C PHE A 103 -15.91 -0.95 -4.40
N LEU A 104 -16.06 -2.22 -4.75
CA LEU A 104 -15.21 -2.92 -5.74
C LEU A 104 -15.25 -2.31 -7.15
N SER A 105 -16.21 -1.42 -7.45
CA SER A 105 -16.39 -0.81 -8.77
C SER A 105 -15.70 0.57 -8.95
N LEU A 106 -15.53 1.37 -7.90
CA LEU A 106 -15.27 2.82 -8.08
C LEU A 106 -13.77 3.20 -8.12
N PHE A 107 -12.85 2.29 -7.77
CA PHE A 107 -11.42 2.61 -7.69
C PHE A 107 -10.70 2.66 -9.05
N PHE A 108 -11.40 2.32 -10.14
CA PHE A 108 -10.84 2.28 -11.49
C PHE A 108 -10.46 3.67 -12.05
N CYS A 109 -10.95 4.77 -11.44
CA CYS A 109 -10.75 6.12 -11.95
C CYS A 109 -9.43 6.79 -11.48
N VAL A 110 -8.74 6.27 -10.47
CA VAL A 110 -7.54 6.94 -9.90
C VAL A 110 -6.22 6.37 -10.44
N LEU A 111 -6.25 5.32 -11.26
CA LEU A 111 -5.05 4.60 -11.72
C LEU A 111 -4.39 5.14 -13.00
N THR A 112 -4.83 6.28 -13.55
CA THR A 112 -4.14 6.97 -14.66
C THR A 112 -3.08 7.98 -14.21
N PHE A 113 -2.63 7.94 -12.96
CA PHE A 113 -1.43 8.66 -12.54
C PHE A 113 -0.21 7.71 -12.49
N PRO A 114 0.77 7.88 -13.39
CA PRO A 114 2.05 7.22 -13.23
C PRO A 114 2.75 7.91 -12.07
N MET A 115 3.09 7.17 -11.02
CA MET A 115 4.17 7.42 -10.05
C MET A 115 3.80 6.77 -8.72
N CYS A 116 4.50 5.68 -8.41
CA CYS A 116 4.63 5.19 -7.05
C CYS A 116 5.31 6.28 -6.21
N ASN A 117 4.54 7.17 -5.59
CA ASN A 117 5.05 8.00 -4.50
C ASN A 117 4.80 7.26 -3.20
N PHE A 118 5.87 6.60 -2.75
CA PHE A 118 5.99 5.89 -1.49
C PHE A 118 5.87 6.90 -0.34
N THR A 119 4.73 6.96 0.35
CA THR A 119 4.61 7.70 1.62
C THR A 119 5.35 6.91 2.69
N LEU A 120 6.62 7.25 2.85
CA LEU A 120 7.55 6.58 3.75
C LEU A 120 7.43 7.22 5.14
N ILE A 121 6.67 6.57 6.01
CA ILE A 121 6.59 6.94 7.43
C ILE A 121 7.87 6.44 8.10
N ASP A 122 8.76 7.38 8.42
CA ASP A 122 10.04 7.16 9.07
C ASP A 122 9.82 6.81 10.56
N PHE A 123 9.72 5.51 10.87
CA PHE A 123 9.53 5.02 12.24
C PHE A 123 10.87 4.93 12.99
N LYS A 124 11.56 6.07 13.16
CA LYS A 124 12.92 6.09 13.73
C LYS A 124 13.00 6.14 15.26
N GLU A 125 11.93 6.34 16.03
CA GLU A 125 12.05 6.40 17.51
C GLU A 125 10.85 5.88 18.30
N ARG A 126 10.55 4.58 18.26
CA ARG A 126 9.65 4.00 19.28
C ARG A 126 9.74 2.51 19.60
N LEU A 127 10.94 1.93 19.60
CA LEU A 127 11.18 0.64 20.26
C LEU A 127 12.54 0.65 20.99
N LYS A 128 12.54 1.30 22.16
CA LYS A 128 13.32 0.88 23.34
C LYS A 128 12.29 0.57 24.43
N MET A 129 11.81 -0.67 24.46
CA MET A 129 11.33 -1.39 25.64
C MET A 129 11.49 -2.87 25.35
#